data_AF-A0A378FXM6-F1
#
_entry.id   AF-A0A378FXM6-F1
#
_cell.length_a   1.000
_cell.length_b   1.000
_cell.length_c   1.000
_cell.angle_alpha   90.00
_cell.angle_beta   90.00
_cell.angle_gamma   90.00
#
_symmetry.space_group_name_H-M   'P 1'
#
loop_
_entity.id
_entity.type
_entity.pdbx_description
1 polymer ?
#
loop_
_entity_poly.entity_id
_entity_poly.type
_entity_poly.pdbx_seq_one_letter_code
_entity_poly.pdbx_strand_id
1 'polypeptide(L)'
;MLAIALNGMTKFRTRILPQLLTTIRQHGAIPPRLTFALAALIAFYRGQRDGQTYPLQDDEVWLTRFAEGWAQVANGSPLHELVTEVLQDAAHWGEDLTAIPGLADQVTRYLEMILRAGMREALSRL
;
A
#
# COMPACT_ATOMS: atom_id res chain seq x y z
N MET A 1 9.69 5.93 -18.52
CA MET A 1 8.23 6.22 -18.57
C MET A 1 7.74 6.48 -17.14
N LEU A 2 7.91 7.71 -16.64
CA LEU A 2 7.53 8.10 -15.28
C LEU A 2 6.18 8.85 -15.22
N ALA A 3 5.41 8.84 -16.32
CA ALA A 3 4.23 9.70 -16.50
C ALA A 3 2.87 8.99 -16.29
N ILE A 4 2.84 7.74 -15.80
CA ILE A 4 1.60 6.92 -15.78
C ILE A 4 1.03 6.69 -14.37
N ALA A 5 1.81 6.91 -13.31
CA ALA A 5 1.36 6.72 -11.93
C ALA A 5 0.63 7.97 -11.38
N LEU A 6 -0.21 8.61 -12.19
CA LEU A 6 -1.12 9.67 -11.74
C LEU A 6 -2.23 9.04 -10.87
N ASN A 7 -2.51 9.56 -9.68
CA ASN A 7 -3.67 9.17 -8.84
C ASN A 7 -3.70 7.68 -8.47
N GLY A 8 -2.58 7.16 -7.95
CA GLY A 8 -2.41 5.77 -7.56
C GLY A 8 -3.45 5.30 -6.54
N MET A 9 -3.76 6.11 -5.53
CA MET A 9 -4.76 5.80 -4.50
C MET A 9 -6.15 5.64 -5.11
N THR A 10 -6.61 6.64 -5.87
CA THR A 10 -7.90 6.61 -6.55
C THR A 10 -8.02 5.46 -7.57
N LYS A 11 -6.95 5.15 -8.30
CA LYS A 11 -6.93 4.00 -9.23
C LYS A 11 -7.04 2.68 -8.49
N PHE A 12 -6.33 2.51 -7.37
CA PHE A 12 -6.42 1.29 -6.57
C PHE A 12 -7.84 1.09 -6.04
N ARG A 13 -8.41 2.14 -5.44
CA ARG A 13 -9.78 2.12 -4.93
C ARG A 13 -10.80 1.75 -6.00
N THR A 14 -10.70 2.32 -7.20
CA THR A 14 -11.73 2.14 -8.22
C THR A 14 -11.59 0.84 -9.03
N ARG A 15 -10.38 0.27 -9.12
CA ARG A 15 -10.11 -0.88 -10.02
C ARG A 15 -9.72 -2.16 -9.29
N ILE A 16 -8.99 -2.06 -8.20
CA ILE A 16 -8.37 -3.21 -7.51
C ILE A 16 -9.14 -3.56 -6.25
N LEU A 17 -9.57 -2.56 -5.47
CA LEU A 17 -10.31 -2.78 -4.24
C LEU A 17 -11.60 -3.62 -4.43
N PRO A 18 -12.45 -3.40 -5.46
CA PRO A 18 -13.64 -4.21 -5.64
C PRO A 18 -13.31 -5.69 -5.85
N GLN A 19 -12.20 -5.98 -6.55
CA GLN A 19 -11.74 -7.35 -6.79
C GLN A 19 -11.17 -7.98 -5.52
N LEU A 20 -10.40 -7.22 -4.73
CA LEU A 20 -9.87 -7.64 -3.43
C LEU A 20 -11.03 -8.09 -2.51
N LEU A 21 -12.00 -7.21 -2.32
CA LEU A 21 -13.15 -7.45 -1.44
C LEU A 21 -14.03 -8.60 -1.94
N THR A 22 -14.32 -8.64 -3.24
CA THR A 22 -15.11 -9.72 -3.83
C THR A 22 -14.43 -11.07 -3.65
N THR A 23 -13.12 -11.15 -3.85
CA THR A 23 -12.37 -12.40 -3.68
C THR A 23 -12.39 -12.88 -2.23
N ILE A 24 -12.23 -11.96 -1.27
CA ILE A 24 -12.32 -12.26 0.16
C ILE A 24 -13.71 -12.76 0.53
N ARG A 25 -14.77 -12.10 0.05
CA ARG A 25 -16.16 -12.52 0.31
C ARG A 25 -16.49 -13.88 -0.32
N GLN A 26 -15.98 -14.18 -1.51
CA GLN A 26 -16.30 -15.40 -2.24
C GLN A 26 -15.52 -16.62 -1.73
N HIS A 27 -14.23 -16.44 -1.40
CA HIS A 27 -13.34 -17.55 -1.09
C HIS A 27 -12.91 -17.59 0.38
N GLY A 28 -13.25 -16.58 1.18
CA GLY A 28 -12.81 -16.45 2.58
C GLY A 28 -11.31 -16.26 2.74
N ALA A 29 -10.58 -15.94 1.67
CA ALA A 29 -9.13 -15.86 1.64
C ALA A 29 -8.65 -14.53 1.09
N ILE A 30 -7.55 -14.02 1.66
CA ILE A 30 -6.89 -12.78 1.24
C ILE A 30 -6.07 -13.07 -0.03
N PRO A 31 -6.41 -12.47 -1.19
CA PRO A 31 -5.71 -12.77 -2.44
C PRO A 31 -4.29 -12.16 -2.45
N PRO A 32 -3.24 -12.99 -2.47
CA PRO A 32 -1.87 -12.55 -2.21
C PRO A 32 -1.39 -11.47 -3.19
N ARG A 33 -1.73 -11.59 -4.48
CA ARG A 33 -1.32 -10.66 -5.53
C ARG A 33 -1.94 -9.27 -5.38
N LEU A 34 -3.22 -9.20 -5.00
CA LEU A 34 -3.91 -7.91 -4.83
C LEU A 34 -3.45 -7.21 -3.55
N THR A 35 -3.23 -7.97 -2.48
CA THR A 35 -2.67 -7.47 -1.23
C THR A 35 -1.22 -7.01 -1.41
N PHE A 36 -0.43 -7.73 -2.20
CA PHE A 36 0.91 -7.28 -2.58
C PHE A 36 0.88 -5.98 -3.37
N ALA A 37 -0.07 -5.82 -4.30
CA ALA A 37 -0.23 -4.57 -5.04
C ALA A 37 -0.54 -3.38 -4.11
N LEU A 38 -1.30 -3.59 -3.02
CA LEU A 38 -1.54 -2.57 -2.00
C LEU A 38 -0.26 -2.21 -1.23
N ALA A 39 0.52 -3.22 -0.82
CA ALA A 39 1.81 -3.00 -0.18
C ALA A 39 2.80 -2.27 -1.11
N ALA A 40 2.83 -2.64 -2.39
CA ALA A 40 3.65 -1.98 -3.41
C ALA A 40 3.23 -0.53 -3.65
N LEU A 41 1.93 -0.23 -3.56
CA LEU A 41 1.42 1.14 -3.62
C LEU A 41 1.92 1.97 -2.43
N ILE A 42 1.81 1.46 -1.21
CA ILE A 42 2.34 2.13 0.00
C ILE A 42 3.85 2.36 -0.14
N ALA A 43 4.60 1.34 -0.57
CA ALA A 43 6.04 1.45 -0.85
C ALA A 43 6.35 2.51 -1.91
N PHE A 44 5.52 2.61 -2.95
CA PHE A 44 5.68 3.60 -4.02
C PHE A 44 5.56 5.04 -3.49
N TYR A 45 4.67 5.30 -2.53
CA TYR A 45 4.56 6.63 -1.92
C TYR A 45 5.71 7.01 -0.99
N ARG A 46 6.67 6.10 -0.75
CA ARG A 46 7.95 6.48 -0.16
C ARG A 46 8.73 7.45 -1.06
N GLY A 47 8.43 7.47 -2.36
CA GLY A 47 9.07 8.38 -3.32
C GLY A 47 10.56 8.11 -3.53
N GLN A 48 11.04 6.92 -3.18
CA GLN A 48 12.44 6.52 -3.28
C GLN A 48 12.57 5.19 -4.00
N ARG A 49 13.50 5.11 -4.96
CA ARG A 49 13.87 3.88 -5.66
C ARG A 49 15.38 3.86 -5.87
N ASP A 50 16.03 2.78 -5.44
CA ASP A 50 17.47 2.59 -5.60
C ASP A 50 18.30 3.79 -5.08
N GLY A 51 17.87 4.39 -3.97
CA GLY A 51 18.49 5.57 -3.35
C GLY A 51 18.17 6.91 -4.03
N GLN A 52 17.42 6.92 -5.14
CA GLN A 52 17.01 8.13 -5.84
C GLN A 52 15.57 8.49 -5.50
N THR A 53 15.32 9.77 -5.27
CA THR A 53 13.96 10.28 -5.12
C THR A 53 13.31 10.49 -6.48
N TYR A 54 12.00 10.31 -6.56
CA TYR A 54 11.22 10.58 -7.76
C TYR A 54 9.94 11.34 -7.42
N PRO A 55 9.42 12.16 -8.35
CA PRO A 55 8.20 12.92 -8.10
C PRO A 55 7.00 11.99 -7.99
N LEU A 56 6.20 12.21 -6.95
CA LEU A 56 4.89 11.60 -6.76
C LEU A 56 3.81 12.53 -7.34
N GLN A 57 2.75 11.94 -7.88
CA GLN A 57 1.63 12.68 -8.46
C GLN A 57 0.31 12.06 -7.99
N ASP A 58 -0.28 12.67 -6.96
CA ASP A 58 -1.57 12.31 -6.39
C ASP A 58 -2.19 13.54 -5.71
N ASP A 59 -3.37 13.38 -5.12
CA ASP A 59 -3.99 14.42 -4.32
C ASP A 59 -3.09 14.80 -3.12
N GLU A 60 -3.04 16.09 -2.80
CA GLU A 60 -2.14 16.64 -1.77
C GLU A 60 -2.32 15.96 -0.40
N VAL A 61 -3.54 15.58 -0.07
CA VAL A 61 -3.86 14.83 1.16
C VAL A 61 -3.05 13.53 1.27
N TRP A 62 -2.87 12.80 0.16
CA TRP A 62 -2.09 11.57 0.14
C TRP A 62 -0.60 11.85 0.18
N LEU A 63 -0.14 12.83 -0.59
CA LEU A 63 1.28 13.21 -0.59
C LEU A 63 1.74 13.60 0.81
N THR A 64 0.98 14.45 1.50
CA THR A 64 1.27 14.86 2.88
C THR A 64 1.21 13.70 3.85
N ARG A 65 0.13 12.91 3.83
CA ARG A 65 -0.03 11.78 4.76
C ARG A 65 1.08 10.74 4.62
N PHE A 66 1.43 10.39 3.38
CA PHE A 66 2.52 9.44 3.15
C PHE A 66 3.88 10.05 3.52
N ALA A 67 4.13 11.34 3.26
CA ALA A 67 5.36 11.99 3.68
C ALA A 67 5.52 11.94 5.21
N GLU A 68 4.47 12.25 5.96
CA GLU A 68 4.45 12.18 7.43
C GLU A 68 4.64 10.75 7.94
N GLY A 69 3.86 9.79 7.43
CA GLY A 69 3.94 8.40 7.87
C GLY A 69 5.29 7.77 7.54
N TRP A 70 5.88 8.04 6.38
CA TRP A 70 7.24 7.58 6.05
C TRP A 70 8.31 8.26 6.90
N ALA A 71 8.14 9.53 7.28
CA ALA A 71 9.04 10.20 8.22
C ALA A 71 8.97 9.57 9.63
N GLN A 72 7.77 9.24 10.10
CA GLN A 72 7.59 8.52 11.37
C GLN A 72 8.27 7.14 11.35
N VAL A 73 8.13 6.39 10.26
CA VAL A 73 8.83 5.10 10.07
C VAL A 73 10.35 5.30 10.07
N ALA A 74 10.87 6.33 9.41
CA ALA A 74 12.30 6.66 9.44
C ALA A 74 12.80 7.01 10.84
N ASN A 75 11.92 7.54 11.70
CA ASN A 75 12.18 7.84 13.10
C ASN A 75 11.94 6.66 14.06
N GLY A 76 11.70 5.46 13.53
CA GLY A 76 11.59 4.22 14.31
C GLY A 76 10.17 3.74 14.57
N SER A 77 9.15 4.42 14.04
CA SER A 77 7.76 3.93 14.14
C SER A 77 7.60 2.66 13.30
N PRO A 78 6.80 1.67 13.76
CA PRO A 78 6.64 0.42 13.05
C PRO A 78 5.87 0.61 11.73
N LEU A 79 6.24 -0.14 10.70
CA LEU A 79 5.55 -0.13 9.40
C LEU A 79 4.05 -0.48 9.51
N HIS A 80 3.67 -1.25 10.53
CA HIS A 80 2.28 -1.60 10.78
C HIS A 80 1.41 -0.37 11.07
N GLU A 81 1.95 0.68 11.71
CA GLU A 81 1.19 1.90 12.01
C GLU A 81 0.88 2.65 10.71
N LEU A 82 1.88 2.85 9.85
CA LEU A 82 1.68 3.43 8.52
C LEU A 82 0.65 2.65 7.70
N VAL A 83 0.74 1.32 7.71
CA VAL A 83 -0.23 0.46 7.00
C VAL A 83 -1.64 0.63 7.58
N THR A 84 -1.77 0.63 8.91
CA THR A 84 -3.05 0.79 9.60
C THR A 84 -3.67 2.15 9.27
N GLU A 85 -2.89 3.23 9.35
CA GLU A 85 -3.35 4.58 9.01
C GLU A 85 -3.87 4.71 7.58
N VAL A 86 -3.20 4.05 6.62
CA VAL A 86 -3.64 4.04 5.23
C VAL A 86 -4.91 3.22 5.07
N LEU A 87 -5.01 2.04 5.68
CA LEU A 87 -6.13 1.11 5.50
C LEU A 87 -7.41 1.54 6.24
N GLN A 88 -7.29 2.26 7.35
CA GLN A 88 -8.44 2.68 8.16
C GLN A 88 -9.21 3.88 7.60
N ASP A 89 -8.70 4.52 6.53
CA ASP A 89 -9.37 5.67 5.92
C ASP A 89 -10.63 5.23 5.14
N ALA A 90 -11.73 5.08 5.87
CA ALA A 90 -13.03 4.73 5.32
C ALA A 90 -13.59 5.80 4.37
N ALA A 91 -13.19 7.08 4.51
CA ALA A 91 -13.62 8.14 3.59
C ALA A 91 -13.00 7.93 2.20
N HIS A 92 -11.77 7.45 2.15
CA HIS A 92 -11.16 7.00 0.91
C HIS A 92 -11.76 5.69 0.42
N TRP A 93 -11.62 4.61 1.19
CA TRP A 93 -11.88 3.24 0.74
C TRP A 93 -13.38 2.90 0.62
N GLY A 94 -14.25 3.67 1.28
CA GLY A 94 -15.68 3.37 1.42
C GLY A 94 -16.01 2.45 2.59
N GLU A 95 -15.00 1.78 3.15
CA GLU A 95 -15.08 0.98 4.38
C GLU A 95 -13.72 0.97 5.09
N ASP A 96 -13.70 0.66 6.39
CA ASP A 96 -12.46 0.47 7.13
C ASP A 96 -11.85 -0.90 6.76
N LEU A 97 -10.73 -0.89 6.03
CA LEU A 97 -10.07 -2.12 5.58
C LEU A 97 -9.36 -2.86 6.72
N THR A 98 -9.09 -2.20 7.84
CA THR A 98 -8.50 -2.85 9.02
C THR A 98 -9.48 -3.78 9.71
N ALA A 99 -10.79 -3.61 9.47
CA ALA A 99 -11.83 -4.52 9.93
C ALA A 99 -11.77 -5.90 9.24
N ILE A 100 -11.01 -6.05 8.15
CA ILE A 100 -10.78 -7.33 7.48
C ILE A 100 -9.68 -8.09 8.22
N PRO A 101 -9.99 -9.23 8.88
CA PRO A 101 -9.03 -9.93 9.72
C PRO A 101 -7.78 -10.35 8.95
N GLY A 102 -6.60 -9.96 9.45
CA GLY A 102 -5.30 -10.31 8.88
C GLY A 102 -4.89 -9.55 7.61
N LEU A 103 -5.73 -8.64 7.09
CA LEU A 103 -5.38 -7.86 5.90
C LEU A 103 -4.21 -6.91 6.18
N ALA A 104 -4.30 -6.10 7.24
CA ALA A 104 -3.25 -5.17 7.63
C ALA A 104 -1.92 -5.91 7.83
N ASP A 105 -1.92 -7.01 8.59
CA ASP A 105 -0.71 -7.82 8.82
C ASP A 105 -0.11 -8.35 7.52
N GLN A 106 -0.95 -8.82 6.58
CA GLN A 106 -0.47 -9.34 5.31
C GLN A 106 0.11 -8.23 4.42
N VAL A 107 -0.47 -7.03 4.43
CA VAL A 107 0.06 -5.85 3.74
C VAL A 107 1.40 -5.45 4.37
N THR A 108 1.50 -5.39 5.70
CA THR A 108 2.74 -5.07 6.42
C THR A 108 3.85 -6.07 6.08
N ARG A 109 3.56 -7.37 6.08
CA ARG A 109 4.54 -8.40 5.68
C ARG A 109 5.04 -8.20 4.26
N TYR A 110 4.15 -7.94 3.30
CA TYR A 110 4.58 -7.69 1.93
C TYR A 110 5.37 -6.39 1.78
N LEU A 111 5.00 -5.35 2.53
CA LEU A 111 5.73 -4.09 2.55
C LEU A 111 7.15 -4.30 3.09
N GLU A 112 7.30 -5.02 4.19
CA GLU A 112 8.61 -5.40 4.73
C GLU A 112 9.46 -6.19 3.72
N MET A 113 8.85 -7.16 3.02
CA MET A 113 9.53 -7.93 1.98
C MET A 113 10.01 -7.02 0.83
N ILE A 114 9.16 -6.10 0.36
CA ILE A 114 9.51 -5.15 -0.70
C ILE A 114 10.68 -4.26 -0.27
N LEU A 115 10.67 -3.78 0.98
CA LEU A 115 11.72 -2.90 1.50
C LEU A 115 13.04 -3.63 1.73
N ARG A 116 13.01 -4.90 2.17
CA ARG A 116 14.20 -5.69 2.48
C ARG A 116 14.85 -6.34 1.25
N ALA A 117 14.03 -6.94 0.39
CA ALA A 117 14.50 -7.74 -0.74
C ALA A 117 14.38 -7.01 -2.09
N GLY A 118 13.65 -5.89 -2.12
CA GLY A 118 13.32 -5.18 -3.35
C GLY A 118 12.11 -5.78 -4.07
N MET A 119 11.51 -4.99 -4.96
CA MET A 119 10.24 -5.31 -5.63
C MET A 119 10.27 -6.63 -6.43
N ARG A 120 11.37 -6.88 -7.16
CA ARG A 120 11.49 -8.07 -8.03
C ARG A 120 11.55 -9.37 -7.24
N GLU A 121 12.35 -9.37 -6.18
CA GLU A 121 12.52 -10.53 -5.31
C GLU A 121 11.30 -10.76 -4.43
N ALA A 122 10.61 -9.70 -4.00
CA ALA A 122 9.37 -9.85 -3.28
C ALA A 122 8.26 -10.45 -4.16
N LEU A 123 8.23 -10.10 -5.45
CA LEU A 123 7.28 -10.64 -6.43
C LEU A 123 7.55 -12.12 -6.79
N SER A 124 8.80 -12.57 -6.79
CA SER A 124 9.15 -13.99 -7.06
C SER A 124 8.76 -14.94 -5.92
N ARG A 125 8.46 -14.39 -4.73
CA ARG A 125 8.10 -15.12 -3.51
C ARG A 125 6.59 -15.17 -3.23
N LEU A 126 5.77 -14.64 -4.14
CA LEU A 126 4.30 -14.72 -4.12
C LEU A 126 3.81 -16.02 -4.72
#